data_AF-A0AAE1TM56-F1
#
_entry.id   AF-A0AAE1TM56-F1
#
_cell.length_a   1.000
_cell.length_b   1.000
_cell.length_c   1.000
_cell.angle_alpha   90.00
_cell.angle_beta   90.00
_cell.angle_gamma   90.00
#
_symmetry.space_group_name_H-M   'P 1'
#
loop_
_entity.id
_entity.type
_entity.pdbx_description
1 polymer ?
#
loop_
_entity_poly.entity_id
_entity_poly.type
_entity_poly.pdbx_seq_one_letter_code
_entity_poly.pdbx_strand_id
1 'polypeptide(L)' 'MGAGLSSWLHIAHASLTDNGNYTCSAGDAVHAFVRVHVLDGESSAAMHHSNTGGATSTLTTTTTTPPITLLFILIHLTLH' A
#
# COMPACT_ATOMS: atom_id res chain seq x y z
N MET A 1 -2.44 -37.92 -0.77
CA MET A 1 -2.91 -36.54 -0.51
C MET A 1 -3.21 -36.45 0.97
N GLY A 2 -2.26 -35.93 1.75
CA GLY A 2 -2.42 -35.82 3.20
C GLY A 2 -3.42 -34.73 3.54
N ALA A 3 -4.43 -35.05 4.36
CA ALA A 3 -5.31 -34.05 4.93
C ALA A 3 -4.50 -33.20 5.94
N GLY A 4 -4.22 -31.94 5.60
CA GLY A 4 -3.64 -31.00 6.56
C GLY A 4 -4.68 -30.67 7.64
N LEU A 5 -4.28 -30.74 8.91
CA LEU A 5 -5.09 -30.25 10.02
C LEU A 5 -5.01 -28.71 10.03
N SER A 6 -6.15 -28.03 10.02
CA SER A 6 -6.23 -26.56 10.12
C SER A 6 -6.79 -26.13 11.47
N SER A 7 -6.23 -25.07 12.04
CA SER A 7 -6.67 -24.44 13.29
C SER A 7 -6.69 -22.92 13.09
N TRP A 8 -7.72 -22.25 13.63
CA TRP A 8 -7.91 -20.81 13.48
C TRP A 8 -7.92 -20.12 14.84
N LEU A 9 -7.15 -19.04 14.96
CA LEU A 9 -7.16 -18.15 16.13
C LEU A 9 -7.91 -16.87 15.77
N HIS A 10 -8.97 -16.56 16.53
CA HIS A 10 -9.74 -15.32 16.39
C HIS A 10 -9.64 -14.50 17.68
N ILE A 11 -9.14 -13.27 17.57
CA ILE A 11 -9.01 -12.32 18.68
C ILE A 11 -10.01 -11.19 18.40
N ALA A 12 -11.10 -11.16 19.16
CA ALA A 12 -12.10 -10.09 19.07
C ALA A 12 -11.67 -8.89 19.91
N HIS A 13 -11.95 -7.66 19.44
CA HIS A 13 -11.59 -6.42 20.13
C HIS A 13 -10.10 -6.34 20.50
N ALA A 14 -9.22 -6.63 19.53
CA ALA A 14 -7.78 -6.61 19.74
C ALA A 14 -7.30 -5.28 20.31
N SER A 15 -6.39 -5.37 21.28
CA SER A 15 -5.82 -4.28 22.06
C SER A 15 -4.29 -4.37 22.09
N LEU A 16 -3.61 -3.32 22.55
CA LEU A 16 -2.14 -3.32 22.63
C LEU A 16 -1.57 -4.44 23.52
N THR A 17 -2.34 -5.00 24.45
CA THR A 17 -1.87 -6.13 25.27
C THR A 17 -1.87 -7.46 24.53
N ASP A 18 -2.55 -7.55 23.38
CA ASP A 18 -2.57 -8.75 22.54
C ASP A 18 -1.33 -8.86 21.63
N ASN A 19 -0.40 -7.90 21.75
CA ASN A 19 0.91 -7.95 21.11
C ASN A 19 1.71 -9.17 21.61
N GLY A 20 2.19 -10.01 20.69
CA GLY A 20 2.94 -11.18 21.15
C GLY A 20 3.25 -12.23 20.09
N ASN A 21 3.80 -13.34 20.59
CA ASN A 21 4.14 -14.49 19.78
C ASN A 21 3.09 -15.59 19.96
N TYR A 22 2.32 -15.86 18.91
CA TYR A 22 1.27 -16.86 18.92
C TYR A 22 1.79 -18.13 18.26
N THR A 23 1.75 -19.22 19.01
CA THR A 23 2.32 -20.50 18.59
C THR A 23 1.20 -21.50 18.36
N CYS A 24 1.28 -22.25 17.26
CA CYS A 24 0.40 -23.38 17.02
C CYS A 24 1.00 -24.66 17.64
N SER A 25 0.25 -25.30 18.54
CA SER A 25 0.66 -26.53 19.21
C SER A 25 -0.23 -27.70 18.81
N ALA A 26 0.23 -28.50 17.85
CA ALA A 26 -0.44 -29.73 17.42
C ALA A 26 0.38 -30.95 17.89
N GLY A 27 0.16 -31.37 19.14
CA GLY A 27 0.88 -32.49 19.76
C GLY A 27 2.40 -32.25 19.83
N ASP A 28 3.20 -33.31 19.67
CA ASP A 28 4.67 -33.29 19.71
C ASP A 28 5.33 -32.81 18.40
N ALA A 29 4.57 -32.19 17.50
CA ALA A 29 5.10 -31.66 16.24
C ALA A 29 5.87 -30.35 16.43
N VAL A 30 6.77 -30.03 15.49
CA VAL A 30 7.50 -28.76 15.50
C VAL A 30 6.51 -27.59 15.47
N HIS A 31 6.59 -26.74 16.49
CA HIS A 31 5.75 -25.58 16.65
C HIS A 31 6.18 -24.46 15.69
N ALA A 32 5.25 -24.01 14.85
CA ALA A 32 5.39 -22.76 14.11
C ALA A 32 4.78 -21.61 14.93
N PHE A 33 5.37 -20.42 14.79
CA PHE A 33 4.89 -19.22 15.47
C PHE A 33 4.64 -18.07 14.50
N VAL A 34 3.73 -17.19 14.88
CA VAL A 34 3.44 -15.94 14.20
C VAL A 34 3.55 -14.80 15.21
N ARG A 35 4.25 -13.74 14.82
CA ARG A 35 4.31 -12.50 15.62
C ARG A 35 3.15 -11.60 15.22
N VAL A 36 2.31 -11.25 16.19
CA VAL A 36 1.20 -10.32 16.00
C VAL A 36 1.58 -8.97 16.61
N HIS A 37 1.39 -7.91 15.84
CA HIS A 37 1.52 -6.54 16.30
C HIS A 37 0.20 -5.79 16.17
N VAL A 38 -0.41 -5.41 17.30
CA VAL A 38 -1.60 -4.58 17.39
C VAL A 38 -1.16 -3.12 17.52
N LEU A 39 -1.73 -2.26 16.68
CA LEU A 39 -1.42 -0.83 16.56
C LEU A 39 -2.54 0.01 17.17
N ASP A 40 -2.21 1.14 17.80
CA ASP A 40 -3.17 1.99 18.55
C ASP A 40 -3.95 2.97 17.64
N GLY A 41 -4.32 2.54 16.44
CA GLY A 41 -4.98 3.40 15.44
C GLY A 41 -4.06 4.47 14.82
N GLU A 42 -2.73 4.39 15.04
CA GLU A 42 -1.76 5.23 14.36
C GLU A 42 -1.88 5.06 12.84
N SER A 43 -1.80 6.17 12.10
CA SER A 43 -2.00 6.20 10.66
C SER A 43 -1.07 5.20 9.97
N SER A 44 -1.67 4.16 9.37
CA SER A 44 -0.94 3.17 8.59
C SER A 44 -0.27 3.89 7.43
N ALA A 45 1.05 4.09 7.50
CA ALA A 45 1.84 4.66 6.41
C ALA A 45 1.87 3.66 5.25
N ALA A 46 0.85 3.74 4.40
CA ALA A 46 0.69 2.88 3.26
C ALA A 46 1.76 3.18 2.19
N MET A 47 2.61 2.19 1.94
CA MET A 47 3.23 1.88 0.65
C MET A 47 4.26 2.88 0.08
N HIS A 48 5.54 2.65 0.39
CA HIS A 48 6.63 3.07 -0.47
C HIS A 48 6.86 1.99 -1.55
N HIS A 49 6.17 2.09 -2.68
CA HIS A 49 6.56 1.35 -3.88
C HIS A 49 7.86 1.98 -4.40
N SER A 50 9.00 1.35 -4.11
CA SER A 50 10.27 1.76 -4.70
C SER A 50 10.26 1.43 -6.20
N ASN A 51 10.23 2.48 -7.00
CA ASN A 51 10.61 2.53 -8.41
C ASN A 51 11.79 1.59 -8.74
N THR A 52 11.62 0.67 -9.71
CA THR A 52 12.45 0.54 -10.94
C THR A 52 12.26 -0.82 -11.66
N GLY A 53 11.99 -0.80 -12.97
CA GLY A 53 12.37 -1.91 -13.88
C GLY A 53 11.42 -2.25 -15.04
N GLY A 54 11.41 -1.45 -16.11
CA GLY A 54 11.32 -2.00 -17.47
C GLY A 54 9.97 -2.04 -18.19
N ALA A 55 9.36 -0.89 -18.48
CA ALA A 55 8.69 -0.69 -19.77
C ALA A 55 8.74 0.81 -20.09
N THR A 56 9.31 1.14 -21.25
CA THR A 56 9.38 2.49 -21.80
C THR A 56 7.97 3.04 -22.03
N SER A 57 7.40 3.66 -21.01
CA SER A 57 6.18 4.46 -21.14
C SER A 57 6.62 5.90 -21.39
N THR A 58 6.83 6.24 -22.66
CA THR A 58 6.95 7.64 -23.09
C THR A 58 5.69 8.38 -22.66
N LEU A 59 5.80 9.08 -21.53
CA LEU A 59 4.82 10.03 -21.05
C LEU A 59 4.83 11.22 -22.02
N THR A 60 4.09 11.10 -23.12
CA THR A 60 3.70 12.28 -23.89
C THR A 60 2.66 13.02 -23.07
N THR A 61 3.11 13.88 -22.16
CA THR A 61 2.33 15.02 -21.69
C THR A 61 2.09 15.92 -22.90
N THR A 62 1.07 15.61 -23.69
CA THR A 62 0.48 16.60 -24.60
C THR A 62 -0.27 17.60 -23.73
N THR A 63 0.47 18.58 -23.19
CA THR A 63 -0.09 19.85 -22.72
C THR A 63 -0.74 20.52 -23.92
N THR A 64 -2.01 20.21 -24.16
CA THR A 64 -2.86 20.91 -25.12
C THR A 64 -3.19 22.27 -24.53
N THR A 65 -2.28 23.23 -24.69
CA THR A 65 -2.56 24.63 -24.37
C THR A 65 -3.76 25.07 -25.21
N PRO A 66 -4.89 25.48 -24.60
CA PRO A 66 -6.08 25.85 -25.36
C PRO A 66 -5.74 27.07 -26.24
N PRO A 67 -6.22 27.14 -27.49
CA PRO A 67 -5.92 28.26 -28.41
C PRO A 67 -6.31 29.62 -27.82
N ILE A 68 -7.20 29.62 -26.84
CA ILE A 68 -7.64 30.77 -26.05
C ILE A 68 -6.45 31.44 -25.34
N THR A 69 -5.54 30.69 -24.71
CA THR A 69 -4.40 31.31 -23.99
C THR A 69 -3.43 32.00 -24.93
N LEU A 70 -3.23 31.47 -26.14
CA LEU A 70 -2.38 32.11 -27.15
C LEU A 70 -3.01 33.42 -27.68
N LEU A 71 -4.34 33.42 -27.89
CA LEU A 71 -5.06 34.62 -28.31
C LEU A 71 -4.93 35.74 -27.27
N PHE A 72 -5.11 35.42 -25.98
CA PHE A 72 -4.93 36.40 -24.89
C PHE A 72 -3.52 36.99 -24.88
N ILE A 73 -2.48 36.16 -24.99
CA ILE A 73 -1.10 36.67 -24.99
C ILE A 73 -0.86 37.62 -26.19
N LEU A 74 -1.38 37.28 -27.37
CA LEU A 74 -1.19 38.09 -28.57
C LEU A 74 -1.89 39.46 -28.46
N ILE A 75 -3.14 39.51 -27.98
CA ILE A 75 -3.84 40.79 -27.79
C ILE A 75 -3.10 41.69 -26.79
N HIS A 76 -2.53 41.11 -25.73
CA HIS A 76 -1.80 41.86 -24.71
C HIS A 76 -0.52 42.49 -25.26
N LEU A 77 0.19 41.83 -26.17
CA LEU A 77 1.40 42.37 -26.78
C LEU A 77 1.10 43.42 -27.85
N THR A 78 -0.03 43.32 -28.54
CA THR A 78 -0.42 44.30 -29.58
C THR A 78 -1.02 45.59 -29.01
N LEU A 79 -1.45 45.58 -27.74
CA LEU A 79 -2.05 46.73 -27.06
C LEU A 79 -1.03 47.51 -26.20
N HIS A 80 0.25 47.15 -26.30
CA HIS A 80 1.38 47.84 -25.67
C HIS A 80 2.26 48.48 -26.74
#